data_AF-A0A1I3SIS7-F1
#
_entry.id   AF-A0A1I3SIS7-F1
#
_cell.length_a   1.000
_cell.length_b   1.000
_cell.length_c   1.000
_cell.angle_alpha   90.00
_cell.angle_beta   90.00
_cell.angle_gamma   90.00
#
_symmetry.space_group_name_H-M   'P 1'
#
loop_
_entity.id
_entity.type
_entity.pdbx_description
1 polymer ?
#
loop_
_entity_poly.entity_id
_entity_poly.type
_entity_poly.pdbx_seq_one_letter_code
_entity_poly.pdbx_strand_id
1 'polypeptide(L)'
;MWISFVCYYRIVITNNYTDDIKVKNPYCTVDELGFPRFDGVDFIRYKLLFNSDTLVTGESYLWAYKAAYLQYNKNLIIKYAHEANIPVLLLAGVAVAEAGGTPDRFKAYGVLQIRQIFNDTFNGDNKKSNSTSVGVLAIQLRAAAETLGIDPSTLTTKQQLQLSNCLLTDDFNIKVVAMHLRDLIIYDYPDIKNTSIITDEQLILAGSRYNRGIARDKNDIINSISLPPGSKGREYSSYGRRILEKKKSIYMILGINGDE
;
A
#
# COMPACT_ATOMS: atom_id res chain seq x y z
N MET A 1 -14.19 -15.35 17.57
CA MET A 1 -14.89 -14.30 18.35
C MET A 1 -14.22 -12.92 18.24
N TRP A 2 -13.63 -12.52 17.09
CA TRP A 2 -12.92 -11.23 16.93
C TRP A 2 -13.09 -10.53 15.57
N ILE A 3 -13.92 -11.09 14.66
CA ILE A 3 -14.28 -10.44 13.37
C ILE A 3 -14.99 -9.09 13.62
N SER A 4 -15.58 -8.90 14.81
CA SER A 4 -16.17 -7.63 15.24
C SER A 4 -15.17 -6.49 15.46
N PHE A 5 -13.84 -6.70 15.46
CA PHE A 5 -12.89 -5.62 15.78
C PHE A 5 -12.42 -4.76 14.59
N VAL A 6 -12.51 -5.26 13.35
CA VAL A 6 -12.17 -4.43 12.18
C VAL A 6 -13.30 -3.47 11.84
N CYS A 7 -14.55 -3.93 12.09
CA CYS A 7 -15.76 -3.18 11.79
C CYS A 7 -16.43 -2.54 12.98
N TYR A 8 -15.86 -2.65 14.18
CA TYR A 8 -16.29 -1.93 15.36
C TYR A 8 -15.09 -1.51 16.22
N TYR A 9 -14.97 -0.21 16.52
CA TYR A 9 -14.07 0.29 17.55
C TYR A 9 -14.63 -0.06 18.93
N ARG A 10 -13.74 -0.41 19.85
CA ARG A 10 -14.07 -0.52 21.27
C ARG A 10 -13.68 0.80 21.93
N ILE A 11 -14.66 1.59 22.35
CA ILE A 11 -14.40 2.77 23.18
C ILE A 11 -14.56 2.34 24.64
N VAL A 12 -13.47 2.32 25.41
CA VAL A 12 -13.53 2.13 26.86
C VAL A 12 -13.64 3.51 27.51
N ILE A 13 -14.84 3.91 27.92
CA ILE A 13 -15.02 5.12 28.73
C ILE A 13 -14.77 4.72 30.19
N THR A 14 -13.65 5.16 30.77
CA THR A 14 -13.40 4.96 32.20
C THR A 14 -14.29 5.89 33.02
N ASN A 15 -15.48 5.40 33.36
CA ASN A 15 -16.29 5.89 34.49
C ASN A 15 -17.23 4.76 34.94
N ASN A 16 -16.74 3.87 35.82
CA ASN A 16 -17.46 2.94 36.71
C ASN A 16 -18.77 2.24 36.23
N TYR A 17 -19.01 2.12 34.92
CA TYR A 17 -20.09 1.34 34.35
C TYR A 17 -19.61 0.76 33.02
N THR A 18 -19.39 -0.54 32.99
CA THR A 18 -18.83 -1.27 31.84
C THR A 18 -19.91 -1.53 30.79
N ASP A 19 -20.26 -0.52 30.01
CA ASP A 19 -20.95 -0.70 28.73
C ASP A 19 -19.93 -0.60 27.59
N ASP A 20 -19.66 -1.74 26.95
CA ASP A 20 -18.81 -1.83 25.74
C ASP A 20 -19.53 -1.16 24.56
N ILE A 21 -19.33 0.15 24.35
CA ILE A 21 -19.86 0.84 23.17
C ILE A 21 -19.05 0.40 21.95
N LYS A 22 -19.65 -0.44 21.12
CA LYS A 22 -19.13 -0.85 19.81
C LYS A 22 -19.49 0.20 18.77
N VAL A 23 -18.55 1.06 18.38
CA VAL A 23 -18.77 2.05 17.32
C VAL A 23 -18.45 1.41 15.97
N LYS A 24 -19.42 1.32 15.05
CA LYS A 24 -19.21 0.72 13.73
C LYS A 24 -18.17 1.49 12.93
N ASN A 25 -17.18 0.81 12.36
CA ASN A 25 -16.23 1.38 11.41
C ASN A 25 -17.02 1.80 10.14
N PRO A 26 -17.05 3.09 9.79
CA PRO A 26 -17.84 3.56 8.64
C PRO A 26 -17.39 2.92 7.32
N TYR A 27 -16.14 2.47 7.22
CA TYR A 27 -15.60 1.84 6.01
C TYR A 27 -15.95 0.36 5.85
N CYS A 28 -16.66 -0.23 6.81
CA CYS A 28 -17.12 -1.62 6.74
C CYS A 28 -18.50 -1.79 6.12
N THR A 29 -19.18 -0.71 5.75
CA THR A 29 -20.39 -0.75 4.92
C THR A 29 -20.00 -0.46 3.49
N VAL A 30 -19.98 -1.51 2.66
CA VAL A 30 -19.72 -1.39 1.24
C VAL A 30 -21.03 -1.53 0.49
N ASP A 31 -21.30 -0.57 -0.39
CA ASP A 31 -22.46 -0.57 -1.28
C ASP A 31 -22.05 -1.08 -2.69
N GLU A 32 -22.95 -0.97 -3.65
CA GLU A 32 -22.73 -1.40 -5.04
C GLU A 32 -21.60 -0.64 -5.75
N LEU A 33 -21.10 0.47 -5.18
CA LEU A 33 -20.01 1.28 -5.74
C LEU A 33 -18.62 0.79 -5.31
N GLY A 34 -18.55 -0.22 -4.44
CA GLY A 34 -17.30 -0.81 -3.95
C GLY A 34 -16.73 -0.09 -2.73
N PHE A 35 -15.47 -0.40 -2.39
CA PHE A 35 -14.85 0.15 -1.18
C PHE A 35 -14.75 1.69 -1.21
N PRO A 36 -15.14 2.40 -0.14
CA PRO A 36 -15.05 3.85 -0.08
C PRO A 36 -13.60 4.35 -0.30
N ARG A 37 -13.42 5.31 -1.20
CA ARG A 37 -12.10 5.90 -1.51
C ARG A 37 -11.74 6.94 -0.46
N PHE A 38 -10.46 6.99 -0.09
CA PHE A 38 -9.95 8.00 0.84
C PHE A 38 -10.07 9.37 0.18
N ASP A 39 -10.82 10.28 0.77
CA ASP A 39 -11.14 11.57 0.17
C ASP A 39 -10.57 12.78 0.95
N GLY A 40 -10.99 13.98 0.56
CA GLY A 40 -10.54 15.22 1.21
C GLY A 40 -11.04 15.37 2.66
N VAL A 41 -12.24 14.88 2.96
CA VAL A 41 -12.80 14.90 4.33
C VAL A 41 -12.02 13.94 5.20
N ASP A 42 -11.70 12.77 4.66
CA ASP A 42 -10.85 11.78 5.33
C ASP A 42 -9.46 12.33 5.63
N PHE A 43 -8.87 13.03 4.67
CA PHE A 43 -7.58 13.70 4.84
C PHE A 43 -7.62 14.75 5.96
N ILE A 44 -8.67 15.57 6.03
CA ILE A 44 -8.86 16.55 7.11
C ILE A 44 -8.95 15.85 8.47
N ARG A 45 -9.76 14.78 8.56
CA ARG A 45 -9.97 14.02 9.80
C ARG A 45 -8.70 13.30 10.29
N TYR A 46 -7.90 12.79 9.35
CA TYR A 46 -6.60 12.19 9.64
C TYR A 46 -5.53 13.23 9.99
N LYS A 47 -5.41 14.31 9.21
CA LYS A 47 -4.21 15.17 9.26
C LYS A 47 -4.37 16.43 10.11
N LEU A 48 -5.58 17.00 10.17
CA LEU A 48 -5.82 18.31 10.78
C LEU A 48 -6.48 18.24 12.15
N LEU A 49 -7.14 17.12 12.49
CA LEU A 49 -7.69 16.89 13.82
C LEU A 49 -6.65 16.25 14.74
N PHE A 50 -6.83 16.43 16.05
CA PHE A 50 -5.98 15.81 17.07
C PHE A 50 -6.11 14.28 17.04
N ASN A 51 -5.06 13.58 17.45
CA ASN A 51 -5.09 12.12 17.52
C ASN A 51 -5.96 11.66 18.70
N SER A 52 -6.97 10.83 18.44
CA SER A 52 -7.86 10.29 19.47
C SER A 52 -8.44 8.94 19.05
N ASP A 53 -8.19 7.92 19.89
CA ASP A 53 -8.78 6.59 19.71
C ASP A 53 -10.30 6.62 19.93
N THR A 54 -10.76 7.38 20.93
CA THR A 54 -12.18 7.53 21.29
C THR A 54 -12.99 8.19 20.18
N LEU A 55 -12.46 9.26 19.59
CA LEU A 55 -13.15 10.00 18.53
C LEU A 55 -12.84 9.49 17.13
N VAL A 56 -11.89 8.55 17.03
CA VAL A 56 -11.38 8.01 15.78
C VAL A 56 -10.94 9.15 14.86
N THR A 57 -9.90 9.87 15.29
CA THR A 57 -9.27 10.98 14.56
C THR A 57 -7.76 10.79 14.58
N GLY A 58 -7.03 11.40 13.64
CA GLY A 58 -5.58 11.20 13.56
C GLY A 58 -5.19 9.82 13.00
N GLU A 59 -4.11 9.25 13.54
CA GLU A 59 -3.55 7.96 13.13
C GLU A 59 -4.54 6.80 13.34
N SER A 60 -5.39 6.89 14.36
CA SER A 60 -6.40 5.87 14.65
C SER A 60 -7.46 5.78 13.55
N TYR A 61 -7.82 6.93 12.96
CA TYR A 61 -8.70 6.99 11.79
C TYR A 61 -8.05 6.38 10.55
N LEU A 62 -6.81 6.78 10.25
CA LEU A 62 -6.07 6.25 9.10
C LEU A 62 -5.86 4.74 9.22
N TRP A 63 -5.52 4.24 10.42
CA TRP A 63 -5.37 2.82 10.66
C TRP A 63 -6.66 2.05 10.40
N ALA A 64 -7.79 2.60 10.80
CA ALA A 64 -9.06 1.94 10.64
C ALA A 64 -9.55 1.90 9.19
N TYR A 65 -9.25 2.93 8.40
CA TYR A 65 -9.39 2.91 6.95
C TYR A 65 -8.56 1.78 6.34
N LYS A 66 -7.25 1.74 6.67
CA LYS A 66 -6.30 0.72 6.17
C LYS A 66 -6.76 -0.70 6.52
N ALA A 67 -7.21 -0.91 7.76
CA ALA A 67 -7.69 -2.20 8.22
C ALA A 67 -8.98 -2.63 7.49
N ALA A 68 -9.92 -1.70 7.27
CA ALA A 68 -11.14 -1.98 6.52
C ALA A 68 -10.84 -2.29 5.04
N TYR A 69 -9.91 -1.55 4.42
CA TYR A 69 -9.45 -1.82 3.05
C TYR A 69 -8.87 -3.23 2.92
N LEU A 70 -7.97 -3.59 3.84
CA LEU A 70 -7.35 -4.90 3.89
C LEU A 70 -8.38 -6.01 4.07
N GLN A 71 -9.35 -5.83 4.98
CA GLN A 71 -10.43 -6.78 5.23
C GLN A 71 -11.33 -6.97 4.00
N TYR A 72 -11.73 -5.88 3.36
CA TYR A 72 -12.60 -5.92 2.19
C TYR A 72 -11.93 -6.63 1.01
N ASN A 73 -10.66 -6.27 0.73
CA ASN A 73 -9.90 -6.80 -0.40
C ASN A 73 -9.15 -8.10 -0.09
N LYS A 74 -9.36 -8.73 1.08
CA LYS A 74 -8.56 -9.88 1.54
C LYS A 74 -8.50 -11.02 0.52
N ASN A 75 -9.62 -11.31 -0.16
CA ASN A 75 -9.70 -12.40 -1.13
C ASN A 75 -8.87 -12.07 -2.39
N LEU A 76 -8.91 -10.81 -2.85
CA LEU A 76 -8.11 -10.36 -3.99
C LEU A 76 -6.61 -10.35 -3.65
N ILE A 77 -6.26 -9.89 -2.45
CA ILE A 77 -4.88 -9.87 -1.97
C ILE A 77 -4.31 -11.29 -1.88
N ILE A 78 -5.04 -12.21 -1.25
CA ILE A 78 -4.62 -13.61 -1.15
C ILE A 78 -4.51 -14.23 -2.54
N LYS A 79 -5.53 -14.08 -3.38
CA LYS A 79 -5.56 -14.59 -4.76
C LYS A 79 -4.35 -14.11 -5.57
N TYR A 80 -4.12 -12.79 -5.65
CA TYR A 80 -3.06 -12.24 -6.48
C TYR A 80 -1.67 -12.45 -5.92
N ALA A 81 -1.51 -12.54 -4.59
CA ALA A 81 -0.25 -12.98 -4.00
C ALA A 81 0.12 -14.41 -4.45
N HIS A 82 -0.84 -15.34 -4.43
CA HIS A 82 -0.62 -16.70 -4.92
C HIS A 82 -0.38 -16.76 -6.43
N GLU A 83 -1.18 -16.07 -7.25
CA GLU A 83 -1.00 -16.03 -8.70
C GLU A 83 0.36 -15.44 -9.11
N ALA A 84 0.84 -14.41 -8.41
CA ALA A 84 2.17 -13.84 -8.62
C ALA A 84 3.29 -14.62 -7.92
N ASN A 85 2.97 -15.70 -7.19
CA ASN A 85 3.90 -16.49 -6.40
C ASN A 85 4.73 -15.65 -5.41
N ILE A 86 4.11 -14.76 -4.62
CA ILE A 86 4.77 -13.95 -3.59
C ILE A 86 4.15 -14.21 -2.20
N PRO A 87 4.81 -13.85 -1.09
CA PRO A 87 4.21 -14.01 0.23
C PRO A 87 3.00 -13.10 0.39
N VAL A 88 1.89 -13.63 0.89
CA VAL A 88 0.68 -12.85 1.18
C VAL A 88 0.98 -11.65 2.09
N LEU A 89 1.88 -11.84 3.07
CA LEU A 89 2.32 -10.78 3.98
C LEU A 89 2.93 -9.58 3.26
N LEU A 90 3.69 -9.80 2.18
CA LEU A 90 4.35 -8.73 1.45
C LEU A 90 3.32 -7.85 0.76
N LEU A 91 2.40 -8.45 -0.02
CA LEU A 91 1.35 -7.69 -0.73
C LEU A 91 0.39 -7.01 0.25
N ALA A 92 -0.03 -7.70 1.30
CA ALA A 92 -0.88 -7.14 2.34
C ALA A 92 -0.19 -6.01 3.12
N GLY A 93 1.11 -6.15 3.38
CA GLY A 93 1.95 -5.14 4.00
C GLY A 93 2.02 -3.87 3.16
N VAL A 94 2.22 -4.00 1.85
CA VAL A 94 2.17 -2.88 0.91
C VAL A 94 0.78 -2.24 0.89
N ALA A 95 -0.30 -3.03 0.82
CA ALA A 95 -1.66 -2.49 0.87
C ALA A 95 -1.92 -1.65 2.13
N VAL A 96 -1.50 -2.13 3.30
CA VAL A 96 -1.61 -1.39 4.56
C VAL A 96 -0.70 -0.17 4.62
N ALA A 97 0.49 -0.23 4.03
CA ALA A 97 1.42 0.89 4.03
C ALA A 97 0.89 2.05 3.16
N GLU A 98 0.34 1.73 1.99
CA GLU A 98 -0.02 2.71 0.96
C GLU A 98 -1.47 3.21 1.03
N ALA A 99 -2.42 2.41 1.54
CA ALA A 99 -3.82 2.79 1.52
C ALA A 99 -4.12 4.07 2.34
N GLY A 100 -4.74 5.06 1.71
CA GLY A 100 -5.14 6.31 2.36
C GLY A 100 -3.98 7.27 2.68
N GLY A 101 -4.26 8.30 3.48
CA GLY A 101 -3.29 9.33 3.86
C GLY A 101 -3.12 10.45 2.83
N THR A 102 -3.52 10.24 1.58
CA THR A 102 -3.78 11.28 0.58
C THR A 102 -5.04 10.91 -0.21
N PRO A 103 -5.84 11.89 -0.70
CA PRO A 103 -7.02 11.56 -1.47
C PRO A 103 -6.71 10.74 -2.74
N ASP A 104 -7.37 9.60 -2.93
CA ASP A 104 -6.98 8.57 -3.91
C ASP A 104 -6.97 9.09 -5.36
N ARG A 105 -7.96 9.92 -5.71
CA ARG A 105 -8.14 10.48 -7.06
C ARG A 105 -7.26 11.71 -7.35
N PHE A 106 -6.69 12.32 -6.31
CA PHE A 106 -5.93 13.57 -6.46
C PHE A 106 -4.67 13.37 -7.31
N LYS A 107 -3.98 12.23 -7.17
CA LYS A 107 -2.77 11.94 -7.94
C LYS A 107 -3.08 11.65 -9.42
N ALA A 108 -4.14 10.91 -9.71
CA ALA A 108 -4.56 10.55 -11.07
C ALA A 108 -5.11 11.73 -11.88
N TYR A 109 -5.92 12.60 -11.28
CA TYR A 109 -6.59 13.68 -12.02
C TYR A 109 -6.00 15.07 -11.77
N GLY A 110 -5.33 15.30 -10.64
CA GLY A 110 -4.63 16.55 -10.37
C GLY A 110 -3.18 16.48 -10.83
N VAL A 111 -2.38 15.64 -10.16
CA VAL A 111 -0.93 15.62 -10.34
C VAL A 111 -0.51 15.14 -11.73
N LEU A 112 -1.10 14.05 -12.22
CA LEU A 112 -0.75 13.49 -13.54
C LEU A 112 -1.07 14.48 -14.67
N GLN A 113 -2.26 15.08 -14.67
CA GLN A 113 -2.66 16.02 -15.73
C GLN A 113 -1.78 17.26 -15.75
N ILE A 114 -1.42 17.81 -14.58
CA ILE A 114 -0.46 18.91 -14.47
C ILE A 114 0.90 18.49 -15.03
N ARG A 115 1.42 17.32 -14.63
CA ARG A 115 2.72 16.83 -15.12
C ARG A 115 2.74 16.61 -16.63
N GLN A 116 1.65 16.09 -17.19
CA GLN A 116 1.49 15.89 -18.64
C GLN A 116 1.49 17.22 -19.40
N ILE A 117 0.73 18.21 -18.93
CA ILE A 117 0.71 19.55 -19.54
C ILE A 117 2.10 20.16 -19.52
N PHE A 118 2.77 20.18 -18.36
CA PHE A 118 4.02 20.93 -18.19
C PHE A 118 5.30 20.23 -18.64
N ASN A 119 5.36 18.89 -18.70
CA ASN A 119 6.60 18.18 -19.01
C ASN A 119 6.50 17.42 -20.33
N ASP A 120 5.43 16.68 -20.53
CA ASP A 120 5.30 15.81 -21.71
C ASP A 120 5.04 16.67 -22.96
N THR A 121 4.19 17.69 -22.84
CA THR A 121 3.84 18.59 -23.97
C THR A 121 4.88 19.68 -24.23
N PHE A 122 5.51 20.25 -23.18
CA PHE A 122 6.48 21.34 -23.36
C PHE A 122 7.93 20.89 -23.51
N ASN A 123 8.33 19.74 -22.93
CA ASN A 123 9.73 19.27 -22.97
C ASN A 123 9.92 17.96 -23.77
N GLY A 124 8.83 17.30 -24.19
CA GLY A 124 8.90 16.03 -24.92
C GLY A 124 9.41 14.84 -24.10
N ASP A 125 9.43 14.94 -22.76
CA ASP A 125 9.93 13.89 -21.84
C ASP A 125 8.83 13.47 -20.85
N ASN A 126 8.45 12.19 -20.90
CA ASN A 126 7.41 11.58 -20.05
C ASN A 126 7.93 11.03 -18.71
N LYS A 127 9.22 11.18 -18.39
CA LYS A 127 9.84 10.63 -17.17
C LYS A 127 9.14 11.10 -15.89
N LYS A 128 8.74 12.38 -15.83
CA LYS A 128 8.06 12.95 -14.66
C LYS A 128 6.63 12.45 -14.51
N SER A 129 5.85 12.38 -15.59
CA SER A 129 4.49 11.83 -15.56
C SER A 129 4.51 10.33 -15.23
N ASN A 130 5.45 9.57 -15.79
CA ASN A 130 5.67 8.15 -15.51
C ASN A 130 6.07 7.85 -14.05
N SER A 131 6.68 8.80 -13.34
CA SER A 131 6.98 8.68 -11.90
C SER A 131 5.77 8.89 -10.97
N THR A 132 4.59 9.14 -11.52
CA THR A 132 3.37 9.40 -10.73
C THR A 132 2.79 8.08 -10.21
N SER A 133 2.64 7.99 -8.89
CA SER A 133 1.99 6.88 -8.20
C SER A 133 0.47 7.00 -8.24
N VAL A 134 -0.22 5.94 -8.65
CA VAL A 134 -1.68 5.90 -8.85
C VAL A 134 -2.29 4.66 -8.19
N GLY A 135 -3.56 4.75 -7.83
CA GLY A 135 -4.30 3.70 -7.15
C GLY A 135 -4.05 3.68 -5.64
N VAL A 136 -4.80 2.85 -4.93
CA VAL A 136 -4.71 2.76 -3.46
C VAL A 136 -3.35 2.22 -3.02
N LEU A 137 -2.76 1.30 -3.78
CA LEU A 137 -1.42 0.78 -3.52
C LEU A 137 -0.32 1.67 -4.09
N ALA A 138 -0.65 2.83 -4.69
CA ALA A 138 0.31 3.86 -5.09
C ALA A 138 1.47 3.40 -6.00
N ILE A 139 1.22 2.47 -6.93
CA ILE A 139 2.22 2.05 -7.92
C ILE A 139 2.50 3.14 -8.95
N GLN A 140 3.77 3.34 -9.30
CA GLN A 140 4.17 4.30 -10.35
C GLN A 140 3.69 3.82 -11.72
N LEU A 141 3.24 4.74 -12.59
CA LEU A 141 2.87 4.42 -13.97
C LEU A 141 4.01 3.73 -14.74
N ARG A 142 5.26 4.15 -14.52
CA ARG A 142 6.46 3.49 -15.05
C ARG A 142 6.52 2.02 -14.64
N ALA A 143 6.45 1.76 -13.33
CA ALA A 143 6.56 0.42 -12.76
C ALA A 143 5.39 -0.46 -13.23
N ALA A 144 4.18 0.07 -13.27
CA ALA A 144 3.02 -0.64 -13.79
C ALA A 144 3.19 -1.00 -15.27
N ALA A 145 3.68 -0.09 -16.10
CA ALA A 145 3.92 -0.36 -17.52
C ALA A 145 5.02 -1.41 -17.74
N GLU A 146 6.16 -1.27 -17.05
CA GLU A 146 7.25 -2.26 -17.07
C GLU A 146 6.74 -3.65 -16.69
N THR A 147 5.94 -3.75 -15.62
CA THR A 147 5.33 -4.99 -15.14
C THR A 147 4.37 -5.61 -16.17
N LEU A 148 3.72 -4.78 -16.98
CA LEU A 148 2.81 -5.21 -18.05
C LEU A 148 3.53 -5.48 -19.39
N GLY A 149 4.86 -5.41 -19.42
CA GLY A 149 5.67 -5.64 -20.62
C GLY A 149 5.60 -4.48 -21.63
N ILE A 150 5.25 -3.28 -21.18
CA ILE A 150 5.15 -2.07 -22.01
C ILE A 150 6.37 -1.19 -21.72
N ASP A 151 7.05 -0.73 -22.76
CA ASP A 151 8.13 0.25 -22.60
C ASP A 151 7.56 1.59 -22.10
N PRO A 152 7.85 2.00 -20.85
CA PRO A 152 7.28 3.22 -20.27
C PRO A 152 7.67 4.48 -21.05
N SER A 153 8.83 4.48 -21.72
CA SER A 153 9.30 5.63 -22.50
C SER A 153 8.42 5.91 -23.72
N THR A 154 7.69 4.90 -24.20
CA THR A 154 6.78 5.00 -25.34
C THR A 154 5.35 5.39 -24.96
N LEU A 155 5.04 5.50 -23.67
CA LEU A 155 3.68 5.82 -23.23
C LEU A 155 3.28 7.24 -23.65
N THR A 156 2.21 7.31 -24.44
CA THR A 156 1.53 8.57 -24.72
C THR A 156 0.73 9.04 -23.51
N THR A 157 0.44 10.35 -23.45
CA THR A 157 -0.45 10.97 -22.45
C THR A 157 -1.79 10.22 -22.31
N LYS A 158 -2.37 9.78 -23.44
CA LYS A 158 -3.63 9.02 -23.47
C LYS A 158 -3.47 7.65 -22.83
N GLN A 159 -2.41 6.92 -23.16
CA GLN A 159 -2.13 5.60 -22.57
C GLN A 159 -1.83 5.72 -21.07
N GLN A 160 -1.10 6.75 -20.64
CA GLN A 160 -0.87 7.02 -19.22
C GLN A 160 -2.18 7.26 -18.47
N LEU A 161 -3.10 8.06 -19.03
CA LEU A 161 -4.42 8.30 -18.42
C LEU A 161 -5.27 7.03 -18.39
N GLN A 162 -5.25 6.23 -19.47
CA GLN A 162 -5.94 4.94 -19.50
C GLN A 162 -5.40 3.98 -18.44
N LEU A 163 -4.08 3.82 -18.36
CA LEU A 163 -3.42 3.01 -17.34
C LEU A 163 -3.74 3.52 -15.92
N SER A 164 -3.68 4.84 -15.72
CA SER A 164 -4.08 5.49 -14.47
C SER A 164 -5.51 5.14 -14.07
N ASN A 165 -6.47 5.20 -15.00
CA ASN A 165 -7.86 4.84 -14.73
C ASN A 165 -8.02 3.35 -14.38
N CYS A 166 -7.30 2.45 -15.05
CA CYS A 166 -7.30 1.03 -14.69
C CYS A 166 -6.76 0.82 -13.27
N LEU A 167 -5.68 1.51 -12.90
CA LEU A 167 -5.06 1.46 -11.57
C LEU A 167 -5.94 2.05 -10.45
N LEU A 168 -7.04 2.74 -10.76
CA LEU A 168 -8.01 3.17 -9.74
C LEU A 168 -8.96 2.05 -9.30
N THR A 169 -9.00 0.92 -10.02
CA THR A 169 -9.78 -0.26 -9.62
C THR A 169 -8.95 -1.18 -8.73
N ASP A 170 -9.50 -1.65 -7.61
CA ASP A 170 -8.75 -2.47 -6.64
C ASP A 170 -8.25 -3.78 -7.25
N ASP A 171 -9.10 -4.46 -8.03
CA ASP A 171 -8.75 -5.72 -8.68
C ASP A 171 -7.49 -5.59 -9.56
N PHE A 172 -7.48 -4.60 -10.47
CA PHE A 172 -6.33 -4.37 -11.35
C PHE A 172 -5.13 -3.83 -10.58
N ASN A 173 -5.33 -2.91 -9.64
CA ASN A 173 -4.24 -2.31 -8.87
C ASN A 173 -3.52 -3.35 -8.02
N ILE A 174 -4.25 -4.20 -7.27
CA ILE A 174 -3.67 -5.26 -6.45
C ILE A 174 -2.94 -6.28 -7.32
N LYS A 175 -3.52 -6.68 -8.46
CA LYS A 175 -2.90 -7.62 -9.40
C LYS A 175 -1.55 -7.12 -9.91
N VAL A 176 -1.50 -5.89 -10.44
CA VAL A 176 -0.27 -5.34 -11.01
C VAL A 176 0.78 -5.14 -9.93
N VAL A 177 0.39 -4.73 -8.72
CA VAL A 177 1.34 -4.59 -7.60
C VAL A 177 1.90 -5.94 -7.17
N ALA A 178 1.09 -7.00 -7.14
CA ALA A 178 1.57 -8.35 -6.84
C ALA A 178 2.63 -8.82 -7.85
N MET A 179 2.37 -8.61 -9.14
CA MET A 179 3.33 -8.90 -10.21
C MET A 179 4.60 -8.07 -10.06
N HIS A 180 4.48 -6.76 -9.81
CA HIS A 180 5.63 -5.89 -9.64
C HIS A 180 6.51 -6.29 -8.45
N LEU A 181 5.90 -6.67 -7.31
CA LEU A 181 6.64 -7.16 -6.14
C LEU A 181 7.41 -8.44 -6.44
N ARG A 182 6.85 -9.34 -7.26
CA ARG A 182 7.57 -10.53 -7.74
C ARG A 182 8.80 -10.12 -8.55
N ASP A 183 8.65 -9.19 -9.48
CA ASP A 183 9.76 -8.70 -10.32
C ASP A 183 10.87 -8.08 -9.46
N LEU A 184 10.51 -7.35 -8.40
CA LEU A 184 11.48 -6.79 -7.45
C LEU A 184 12.22 -7.88 -6.66
N ILE A 185 11.55 -8.97 -6.26
CA ILE A 185 12.21 -10.12 -5.62
C ILE A 185 13.21 -10.77 -6.58
N ILE A 186 12.79 -11.03 -7.82
CA ILE A 186 13.64 -11.64 -8.85
C ILE A 186 14.83 -10.75 -9.20
N TYR A 187 14.61 -9.43 -9.26
CA TYR A 187 15.67 -8.45 -9.53
C TYR A 187 16.82 -8.56 -8.51
N ASP A 188 16.51 -8.59 -7.21
CA ASP A 188 17.55 -8.68 -6.18
C ASP A 188 18.04 -10.14 -5.97
N TYR A 189 17.26 -11.17 -6.33
CA TYR A 189 17.59 -12.59 -6.15
C TYR A 189 17.24 -13.41 -7.41
N PRO A 190 18.03 -13.32 -8.50
CA PRO A 190 17.69 -13.95 -9.78
C PRO A 190 17.66 -15.48 -9.72
N ASP A 191 18.42 -16.09 -8.81
CA ASP A 191 18.50 -17.54 -8.65
C ASP A 191 17.42 -18.11 -7.70
N ILE A 192 16.46 -17.30 -7.25
CA ILE A 192 15.42 -17.74 -6.33
C ILE A 192 14.49 -18.75 -7.01
N LYS A 193 14.35 -19.94 -6.40
CA LYS A 193 13.50 -21.00 -6.96
C LYS A 193 12.02 -20.78 -6.68
N ASN A 194 11.70 -20.22 -5.52
CA ASN A 194 10.33 -19.96 -5.12
C ASN A 194 10.19 -18.60 -4.43
N THR A 195 9.59 -17.65 -5.12
CA THR A 195 9.35 -16.29 -4.62
C THR A 195 8.25 -16.20 -3.56
N SER A 196 7.46 -17.26 -3.31
CA SER A 196 6.43 -17.25 -2.26
C SER A 196 6.98 -17.57 -0.87
N ILE A 197 8.20 -18.14 -0.80
CA ILE A 197 8.88 -18.51 0.44
C ILE A 197 10.21 -17.73 0.45
N ILE A 198 10.21 -16.60 1.13
CA ILE A 198 11.36 -15.70 1.24
C ILE A 198 11.68 -15.43 2.71
N THR A 199 12.93 -15.08 3.00
CA THR A 199 13.35 -14.69 4.36
C THR A 199 12.82 -13.32 4.74
N ASP A 200 12.83 -12.99 6.03
CA ASP A 200 12.49 -11.66 6.53
C ASP A 200 13.35 -10.56 5.89
N GLU A 201 14.64 -10.83 5.66
CA GLU A 201 15.54 -9.91 4.95
C GLU A 201 15.05 -9.66 3.52
N GLN A 202 14.73 -10.72 2.77
CA GLN A 202 14.23 -10.63 1.40
C GLN A 202 12.90 -9.88 1.33
N LEU A 203 12.01 -10.10 2.30
CA LEU A 203 10.75 -9.37 2.42
C LEU A 203 10.99 -7.89 2.70
N ILE A 204 11.90 -7.56 3.64
CA ILE A 204 12.25 -6.17 3.95
C ILE A 204 12.82 -5.49 2.71
N LEU A 205 13.72 -6.16 1.99
CA LEU A 205 14.34 -5.62 0.78
C LEU A 205 13.29 -5.37 -0.30
N ALA A 206 12.45 -6.36 -0.63
CA ALA A 206 11.40 -6.22 -1.64
C ALA A 206 10.41 -5.08 -1.30
N GLY A 207 9.97 -4.98 -0.04
CA GLY A 207 9.12 -3.87 0.40
C GLY A 207 9.85 -2.51 0.31
N SER A 208 11.14 -2.46 0.63
CA SER A 208 11.94 -1.25 0.52
C SER A 208 12.15 -0.81 -0.94
N ARG A 209 12.32 -1.77 -1.86
CA ARG A 209 12.36 -1.54 -3.31
C ARG A 209 11.05 -0.99 -3.83
N TYR A 210 9.91 -1.50 -3.35
CA TYR A 210 8.60 -0.99 -3.74
C TYR A 210 8.47 0.51 -3.42
N ASN A 211 8.91 0.90 -2.22
CA ASN A 211 8.81 2.29 -1.78
C ASN A 211 9.84 3.24 -2.42
N ARG A 212 11.07 2.76 -2.68
CA ARG A 212 12.21 3.61 -3.03
C ARG A 212 12.77 3.40 -4.44
N GLY A 213 12.35 2.34 -5.12
CA GLY A 213 12.87 1.89 -6.40
C GLY A 213 14.20 1.13 -6.31
N ILE A 214 14.74 0.81 -7.49
CA ILE A 214 15.93 -0.05 -7.67
C ILE A 214 17.27 0.72 -7.67
N ALA A 215 17.25 2.05 -7.64
CA ALA A 215 18.45 2.86 -7.84
C ALA A 215 19.50 2.71 -6.73
N ARG A 216 19.09 2.37 -5.52
CA ARG A 216 20.00 2.17 -4.37
C ARG A 216 20.69 0.82 -4.46
N ASP A 217 21.95 0.74 -4.03
CA ASP A 217 22.63 -0.56 -3.95
C ASP A 217 21.90 -1.52 -3.00
N LYS A 218 21.88 -2.81 -3.35
CA LYS A 218 21.25 -3.85 -2.53
C LYS A 218 21.85 -3.91 -1.12
N ASN A 219 23.17 -3.81 -1.00
CA ASN A 219 23.86 -3.94 0.28
C ASN A 219 23.59 -2.76 1.20
N ASP A 220 23.37 -1.56 0.66
CA ASP A 220 22.94 -0.40 1.47
C ASP A 220 21.64 -0.69 2.21
N ILE A 221 20.69 -1.36 1.56
CA ILE A 221 19.40 -1.70 2.15
C ILE A 221 19.56 -2.83 3.17
N ILE A 222 20.35 -3.86 2.87
CA ILE A 222 20.62 -4.95 3.83
C ILE A 222 21.32 -4.41 5.08
N ASN A 223 22.40 -3.64 4.92
CA ASN A 223 23.12 -3.03 6.04
C ASN A 223 22.22 -2.11 6.88
N SER A 224 21.24 -1.46 6.24
CA SER A 224 20.26 -0.62 6.92
C SER A 224 19.37 -1.38 7.92
N ILE A 225 19.17 -2.69 7.75
CA ILE A 225 18.26 -3.49 8.58
C ILE A 225 18.76 -3.54 10.04
N SER A 226 20.06 -3.72 10.23
CA SER A 226 20.69 -3.87 11.55
C SER A 226 21.06 -2.55 12.21
N LEU A 227 20.91 -1.41 11.53
CA LEU A 227 21.27 -0.11 12.10
C LEU A 227 20.35 0.25 13.29
N PRO A 228 20.90 0.85 14.37
CA PRO A 228 20.10 1.26 15.51
C PRO A 228 19.24 2.50 15.20
N PRO A 229 18.06 2.66 15.83
CA PRO A 229 17.20 3.83 15.67
C PRO A 229 17.97 5.15 15.74
N GLY A 230 17.70 6.07 14.80
CA GLY A 230 18.40 7.37 14.70
C GLY A 230 19.67 7.36 13.86
N SER A 231 20.20 6.19 13.48
CA SER A 231 21.38 6.10 12.60
C SER A 231 21.07 6.56 11.17
N LYS A 232 22.02 7.28 10.57
CA LYS A 232 21.98 7.64 9.15
C LYS A 232 21.95 6.38 8.29
N GLY A 233 21.05 6.31 7.32
CA GLY A 233 20.89 5.16 6.41
C GLY A 233 19.87 4.12 6.91
N ARG A 234 19.41 4.19 8.16
CA ARG A 234 18.39 3.27 8.70
C ARG A 234 17.03 3.40 8.00
N GLU A 235 16.78 4.53 7.37
CA GLU A 235 15.57 4.80 6.60
C GLU A 235 15.47 3.95 5.32
N TYR A 236 16.56 3.35 4.83
CA TYR A 236 16.52 2.57 3.59
C TYR A 236 15.68 1.31 3.71
N SER A 237 15.74 0.64 4.86
CA SER A 237 14.97 -0.56 5.18
C SER A 237 13.64 -0.29 5.92
N SER A 238 13.35 0.97 6.26
CA SER A 238 12.27 1.29 7.22
C SER A 238 10.89 0.83 6.75
N TYR A 239 10.64 0.91 5.45
CA TYR A 239 9.36 0.49 4.87
C TYR A 239 9.14 -1.01 5.05
N GLY A 240 10.10 -1.83 4.62
CA GLY A 240 10.01 -3.28 4.76
C GLY A 240 9.97 -3.75 6.23
N ARG A 241 10.76 -3.13 7.12
CA ARG A 241 10.71 -3.42 8.56
C ARG A 241 9.33 -3.15 9.15
N ARG A 242 8.67 -2.07 8.71
CA ARG A 242 7.32 -1.72 9.18
C ARG A 242 6.26 -2.76 8.80
N ILE A 243 6.44 -3.49 7.69
CA ILE A 243 5.57 -4.61 7.32
C ILE A 243 5.70 -5.75 8.33
N LEU A 244 6.94 -6.16 8.66
CA LEU A 244 7.18 -7.22 9.65
C LEU A 244 6.71 -6.82 11.05
N GLU A 245 6.92 -5.58 11.48
CA GLU A 245 6.39 -5.04 12.74
C GLU A 245 4.86 -5.20 12.84
N LYS A 246 4.16 -5.22 11.71
CA LYS A 246 2.69 -5.36 11.62
C LYS A 246 2.22 -6.77 11.24
N LYS A 247 3.12 -7.77 11.09
CA LYS A 247 2.81 -9.14 10.64
C LYS A 247 1.58 -9.73 11.33
N LYS A 248 1.58 -9.73 12.67
CA LYS A 248 0.49 -10.30 13.48
C LYS A 248 -0.86 -9.63 13.19
N SER A 249 -0.90 -8.31 13.13
CA SER A 249 -2.13 -7.56 12.86
C SER A 249 -2.65 -7.80 11.44
N ILE A 250 -1.74 -7.83 10.45
CA ILE A 250 -2.09 -8.08 9.05
C ILE A 250 -2.73 -9.45 8.89
N TYR A 251 -2.08 -10.50 9.39
CA TYR A 251 -2.61 -11.86 9.31
C TYR A 251 -3.94 -12.03 10.05
N MET A 252 -4.08 -11.40 11.21
CA MET A 252 -5.34 -11.41 11.94
C MET A 252 -6.49 -10.80 11.12
N ILE A 253 -6.25 -9.69 10.41
CA ILE A 253 -7.26 -9.06 9.53
C ILE A 253 -7.56 -9.97 8.33
N LEU A 254 -6.54 -10.57 7.72
CA LEU A 254 -6.75 -11.49 6.61
C LEU A 254 -7.45 -12.81 7.01
N GLY A 255 -7.46 -13.14 8.31
CA GLY A 255 -7.97 -14.42 8.82
C GLY A 255 -7.01 -15.59 8.54
N ILE A 256 -5.71 -15.31 8.48
CA ILE A 256 -4.65 -16.30 8.33
C ILE A 256 -4.07 -16.58 9.73
N ASN A 257 -4.01 -17.84 10.16
CA ASN A 257 -3.41 -18.19 11.44
C ASN A 257 -1.90 -17.96 11.36
N GLY A 258 -1.38 -17.05 12.17
CA GLY A 258 0.00 -16.55 12.09
C GLY A 258 1.06 -17.43 12.74
N ASP A 259 0.84 -18.73 12.80
CA ASP A 259 1.77 -19.71 13.41
C ASP A 259 2.73 -20.36 12.39
N GLU A 260 2.90 -19.73 11.21
CA GLU A 260 3.92 -20.07 10.20
C GLU A 260 5.03 -19.00 10.09
#